data_AF-A0A416ME26-F1
#
_entry.id   AF-A0A416ME26-F1
#
_cell.length_a   1.000
_cell.length_b   1.000
_cell.length_c   1.000
_cell.angle_alpha   90.00
_cell.angle_beta   90.00
_cell.angle_gamma   90.00
#
_symmetry.space_group_name_H-M   'P 1'
#
loop_
_entity.id
_entity.type
_entity.pdbx_description
1 polymer ?
#
loop_
_entity_poly.entity_id
_entity_poly.type
_entity_poly.pdbx_seq_one_letter_code
_entity_poly.pdbx_strand_id
1 'polypeptide(L)'
;MSETVKKEKEDFKKLYEGIQNDVVRERIRASGEWYIERATKYKRIFFILSAIGIIAPLLVTVIISAGLNHTDGGSDMAVRIVIAACSALASFSSTFMVVLKCKEKWTNYRNTVEQIKSELVYYSIDEETDCERLKKLVDRTEKIMREEHGRWNEILMMQKINETEIIASTEKIKGKQADIERTE
;
A
#
# COMPACT_ATOMS: atom_id res chain seq x y z
N MET A 1 14.80 6.89 -9.78
CA MET A 1 14.45 5.45 -9.76
C MET A 1 15.52 4.70 -8.95
N SER A 2 15.14 3.87 -7.96
CA SER A 2 16.09 3.11 -7.12
C SER A 2 16.96 2.18 -7.97
N GLU A 3 18.24 1.99 -7.66
CA GLU A 3 19.09 1.02 -8.37
C GLU A 3 18.51 -0.40 -8.34
N THR A 4 17.91 -0.80 -7.22
CA THR A 4 17.21 -2.08 -7.08
C THR A 4 16.06 -2.26 -8.08
N VAL A 5 15.33 -1.18 -8.40
CA VAL A 5 14.22 -1.23 -9.37
C VAL A 5 14.75 -1.39 -10.79
N LYS A 6 15.87 -0.71 -11.11
CA LYS A 6 16.50 -0.85 -12.42
C LYS A 6 16.96 -2.29 -12.65
N LYS A 7 17.67 -2.86 -11.67
CA LYS A 7 18.12 -4.25 -11.71
C LYS A 7 16.96 -5.23 -11.83
N GLU A 8 15.88 -5.02 -11.07
CA GLU A 8 14.70 -5.89 -11.15
C GLU A 8 14.00 -5.83 -12.51
N LYS A 9 13.94 -4.64 -13.12
CA LYS A 9 13.42 -4.48 -14.49
C LYS A 9 14.30 -5.16 -15.53
N GLU A 10 15.63 -5.08 -15.37
CA GLU A 10 16.58 -5.78 -16.26
C GLU A 10 16.45 -7.30 -16.16
N ASP A 11 16.31 -7.83 -14.95
CA ASP A 11 16.10 -9.27 -14.75
C ASP A 11 14.74 -9.71 -15.30
N PHE A 12 13.70 -8.88 -15.15
CA PHE A 12 12.40 -9.12 -15.77
C PHE A 12 12.47 -9.09 -17.30
N LYS A 13 13.28 -8.19 -17.89
CA LYS A 13 13.48 -8.09 -19.34
C LYS A 13 13.93 -9.39 -19.97
N LYS A 14 14.89 -10.07 -19.33
CA LYS A 14 15.44 -11.35 -19.81
C LYS A 14 14.37 -12.44 -19.96
N LEU A 15 13.28 -12.37 -19.19
CA LEU A 15 12.24 -13.40 -19.17
C LEU A 15 11.25 -13.30 -20.34
N TYR A 16 11.06 -12.10 -20.91
CA TYR A 16 10.10 -11.90 -22.01
C TYR A 16 10.77 -11.57 -23.35
N GLU A 17 12.09 -11.34 -23.39
CA GLU A 17 12.82 -10.99 -24.61
C GLU A 17 12.76 -12.12 -25.67
N GLY A 18 12.59 -13.37 -25.24
CA GLY A 18 12.44 -14.53 -26.12
C GLY A 18 11.05 -14.71 -26.76
N ILE A 19 10.07 -13.87 -26.41
CA ILE A 19 8.71 -13.97 -26.96
C ILE A 19 8.69 -13.46 -28.40
N GLN A 20 8.29 -14.31 -29.35
CA GLN A 20 8.24 -13.98 -30.78
C GLN A 20 7.18 -12.95 -31.14
N ASN A 21 6.07 -12.90 -30.38
CA ASN A 21 4.97 -11.98 -30.64
C ASN A 21 5.20 -10.62 -29.97
N ASP A 22 5.43 -9.58 -30.77
CA ASP A 22 5.71 -8.23 -30.31
C ASP A 22 4.58 -7.63 -29.45
N VAL A 23 3.32 -7.89 -29.79
CA VAL A 23 2.15 -7.35 -29.07
C VAL A 23 2.05 -7.95 -27.66
N VAL A 24 2.22 -9.28 -27.56
CA VAL A 24 2.20 -9.98 -26.28
C VAL A 24 3.39 -9.56 -25.43
N ARG A 25 4.57 -9.45 -26.04
CA ARG A 25 5.79 -9.02 -25.37
C ARG A 25 5.65 -7.63 -24.76
N GLU A 26 5.12 -6.66 -25.52
CA GLU A 26 4.96 -5.30 -25.02
C GLU A 26 3.88 -5.20 -23.94
N ARG A 27 2.80 -5.98 -24.05
CA ARG A 27 1.76 -6.07 -23.00
C ARG A 27 2.35 -6.59 -21.68
N ILE A 28 3.12 -7.68 -21.73
CA ILE A 28 3.76 -8.26 -20.55
C ILE A 28 4.79 -7.30 -19.95
N ARG A 29 5.59 -6.64 -20.81
CA ARG A 29 6.54 -5.61 -20.39
C ARG A 29 5.85 -4.47 -19.65
N ALA A 30 4.83 -3.86 -20.28
CA ALA A 30 4.11 -2.73 -19.72
C ALA A 30 3.47 -3.09 -18.38
N SER A 31 2.80 -4.24 -18.29
CA SER A 31 2.19 -4.72 -17.06
C SER A 31 3.23 -4.99 -15.98
N GLY A 32 4.27 -5.77 -16.27
CA GLY A 32 5.28 -6.15 -15.28
C GLY A 32 6.09 -4.96 -14.76
N GLU A 33 6.51 -4.04 -15.65
CA GLU A 33 7.19 -2.82 -15.23
C GLU A 33 6.30 -1.94 -14.32
N TRP A 34 5.02 -1.79 -14.67
CA TRP A 34 4.06 -1.04 -13.86
C TRP A 34 3.92 -1.65 -12.46
N TYR A 35 3.77 -2.97 -12.36
CA TYR A 35 3.64 -3.65 -11.08
C TYR A 35 4.92 -3.58 -10.22
N ILE A 36 6.11 -3.71 -10.82
CA ILE A 36 7.41 -3.58 -10.13
C ILE A 36 7.57 -2.16 -9.54
N GLU A 37 7.27 -1.14 -10.33
CA GLU A 37 7.34 0.25 -9.86
C GLU A 37 6.35 0.51 -8.73
N ARG A 38 5.12 0.00 -8.88
CA ARG A 38 4.04 0.19 -7.92
C ARG A 38 4.35 -0.50 -6.60
N ALA A 39 4.83 -1.75 -6.63
CA ALA A 39 5.27 -2.49 -5.45
C ALA A 39 6.36 -1.71 -4.69
N THR A 40 7.36 -1.18 -5.39
CA THR A 40 8.45 -0.43 -4.76
C THR A 40 7.99 0.90 -4.17
N LYS A 41 7.09 1.61 -4.86
CA LYS A 41 6.52 2.87 -4.37
C LYS A 41 5.76 2.65 -3.06
N TYR A 42 4.90 1.64 -3.00
CA TYR A 42 4.16 1.31 -1.78
C TYR A 42 5.04 0.80 -0.65
N LYS A 43 6.11 0.06 -0.95
CA LYS A 43 7.14 -0.28 0.05
C LYS A 43 7.72 0.99 0.68
N ARG A 44 8.17 1.95 -0.13
CA ARG A 44 8.76 3.20 0.39
C ARG A 44 7.77 4.01 1.24
N ILE A 45 6.54 4.17 0.75
CA ILE A 45 5.48 4.88 1.49
C ILE A 45 5.21 4.20 2.83
N PHE A 46 5.07 2.87 2.84
CA PHE A 46 4.87 2.10 4.06
C PHE A 46 6.01 2.32 5.07
N PHE A 47 7.26 2.23 4.64
CA PHE A 47 8.41 2.44 5.52
C PHE A 47 8.51 3.87 6.05
N ILE A 48 8.25 4.90 5.22
CA ILE A 48 8.28 6.30 5.64
C ILE A 48 7.19 6.58 6.69
N LEU A 49 5.94 6.16 6.42
CA LEU A 49 4.83 6.35 7.35
C LEU A 49 5.06 5.59 8.66
N SER A 50 5.55 4.35 8.58
CA SER A 50 5.89 3.54 9.76
C SER A 50 6.98 4.21 10.60
N ALA A 51 8.03 4.73 9.96
CA ALA A 51 9.10 5.44 10.63
C ALA A 51 8.58 6.71 11.32
N ILE A 52 7.76 7.51 10.66
CA ILE A 52 7.14 8.71 11.26
C ILE A 52 6.28 8.33 12.47
N GLY A 53 5.47 7.27 12.35
CA GLY A 53 4.60 6.79 13.43
C GLY A 53 5.37 6.33 14.67
N ILE A 54 6.61 5.87 14.53
CA ILE A 54 7.47 5.45 15.64
C ILE A 54 8.31 6.62 16.17
N ILE A 55 8.94 7.39 15.28
CA ILE A 55 9.89 8.45 15.64
C ILE A 55 9.17 9.64 16.28
N ALA A 56 8.01 10.05 15.77
CA ALA A 56 7.33 11.25 16.27
C ALA A 56 6.90 11.13 17.75
N PRO A 57 6.29 10.02 18.22
CA PRO A 57 6.00 9.84 19.64
C PRO A 57 7.24 9.72 20.53
N LEU A 58 8.32 9.12 20.03
CA LEU A 58 9.59 9.02 20.75
C LEU A 58 10.22 10.41 20.95
N LEU A 59 10.21 11.25 19.91
CA LEU A 59 10.69 12.64 20.01
C LEU A 59 9.87 13.45 21.02
N VAL A 60 8.54 13.29 21.02
CA VAL A 60 7.67 13.94 22.03
C VAL A 60 8.08 13.52 23.44
N THR A 61 8.28 12.23 23.67
CA THR A 61 8.71 11.70 24.98
C THR A 61 10.07 12.28 25.42
N VAL A 62 11.03 12.38 24.49
CA VAL A 62 12.35 12.97 24.79
C VAL A 62 12.24 14.46 25.12
N ILE A 63 11.46 15.23 24.37
CA ILE A 63 11.27 16.67 24.62
C ILE A 63 10.65 16.92 26.00
N ILE A 64 9.64 16.11 26.36
CA ILE A 64 8.97 16.20 27.67
C ILE A 64 9.95 15.83 28.80
N SER A 65 10.69 14.73 28.66
CA SER A 65 11.60 14.22 29.70
C SER A 65 12.88 15.05 29.88
N ALA A 66 13.36 15.72 28.83
CA ALA A 66 14.53 16.60 28.89
C ALA A 66 14.26 17.94 29.61
N GLY A 67 13.04 18.20 30.09
CA GLY A 67 12.72 19.43 30.83
C GLY A 67 12.76 20.71 29.99
N LEU A 68 12.74 20.59 28.65
CA LEU A 68 12.75 21.73 27.72
C LEU A 68 11.52 22.65 27.86
N ASN A 69 10.48 22.21 28.59
CA ASN A 69 9.30 22.98 28.96
C ASN A 69 9.53 23.95 30.15
N HIS A 70 10.75 24.03 30.70
CA HIS A 70 11.09 24.89 31.85
C HIS A 70 12.22 25.87 31.52
N THR A 71 12.14 26.53 30.36
CA THR A 71 13.01 27.68 30.06
C THR A 71 12.19 28.96 30.16
N ASP A 72 12.57 29.80 31.14
CA ASP A 72 11.86 30.97 31.67
C ASP A 72 11.77 32.19 30.70
N GLY A 73 11.75 31.95 29.39
CA GLY A 73 11.77 33.03 28.39
C GLY A 73 11.35 32.57 27.00
N GLY A 74 10.07 32.79 26.64
CA GLY A 74 9.55 32.81 25.27
C GLY A 74 9.55 31.48 24.47
N SER A 75 10.33 30.48 24.87
CA SER A 75 10.51 29.18 24.21
C SER A 75 9.35 28.20 24.43
N ASP A 76 8.52 28.39 25.47
CA ASP A 76 7.46 27.46 25.86
C ASP A 76 6.39 27.27 24.77
N MET A 77 5.98 28.35 24.09
CA MET A 77 4.96 28.26 23.03
C MET A 77 5.47 27.50 21.81
N ALA A 78 6.74 27.67 21.45
CA ALA A 78 7.35 26.95 20.32
C ALA A 78 7.46 25.44 20.61
N VAL A 79 7.87 25.06 21.83
CA VAL A 79 7.97 23.65 22.23
C VAL A 79 6.60 22.98 22.26
N ARG A 80 5.57 23.67 22.77
CA ARG A 80 4.19 23.17 22.78
C ARG A 80 3.63 22.96 21.37
N ILE A 81 3.92 23.88 20.43
CA ILE A 81 3.54 23.73 19.03
C ILE A 81 4.23 22.51 18.40
N VAL A 82 5.51 22.27 18.68
CA VAL A 82 6.24 21.09 18.17
C VAL A 82 5.66 19.79 18.72
N ILE A 83 5.35 19.73 20.02
CA ILE A 83 4.72 18.55 20.63
C ILE A 83 3.36 18.26 20.00
N ALA A 84 2.52 19.28 19.84
CA ALA A 84 1.22 19.15 19.20
C ALA A 84 1.35 18.69 17.74
N ALA A 85 2.28 19.26 16.98
CA ALA A 85 2.54 18.89 15.60
C ALA A 85 3.04 17.44 15.48
N CYS A 86 3.99 17.02 16.32
CA CYS A 86 4.49 15.64 16.33
C CYS A 86 3.39 14.64 16.70
N SER A 87 2.55 14.97 17.69
CA SER A 87 1.43 14.10 18.09
C SER A 87 0.39 13.97 16.97
N ALA A 88 0.02 15.09 16.34
CA ALA A 88 -0.89 15.10 15.20
C ALA A 88 -0.33 14.30 14.01
N LEU A 89 0.96 14.45 13.71
CA LEU A 89 1.65 13.70 12.65
C LEU A 89 1.68 12.19 12.94
N ALA A 90 1.91 11.80 14.20
CA ALA A 90 1.89 10.40 14.60
C ALA A 90 0.50 9.76 14.44
N SER A 91 -0.54 10.45 14.92
CA SER A 91 -1.93 10.02 14.77
C SER A 91 -2.32 9.96 13.28
N PHE A 92 -2.00 11.01 12.52
CA PHE A 92 -2.25 11.04 11.09
C PHE A 92 -1.55 9.88 10.37
N SER A 93 -0.26 9.63 10.65
CA SER A 93 0.49 8.55 10.02
C SER A 93 -0.13 7.18 10.32
N SER A 94 -0.56 6.95 11.56
CA SER A 94 -1.19 5.70 11.99
C SER A 94 -2.52 5.46 11.29
N THR A 95 -3.40 6.47 11.27
CA THR A 95 -4.67 6.41 10.55
C THR A 95 -4.45 6.23 9.04
N PHE A 96 -3.49 6.95 8.47
CA PHE A 96 -3.17 6.88 7.05
C PHE A 96 -2.59 5.52 6.64
N MET A 97 -1.79 4.87 7.50
CA MET A 97 -1.31 3.51 7.29
C MET A 97 -2.46 2.49 7.23
N VAL A 98 -3.43 2.62 8.15
CA VAL A 98 -4.61 1.74 8.22
C VAL A 98 -5.50 1.94 6.99
N VAL A 99 -5.81 3.19 6.65
CA VAL A 99 -6.68 3.55 5.52
C VAL A 99 -6.10 3.08 4.19
N LEU A 100 -4.81 3.32 3.96
CA LEU A 100 -4.19 2.96 2.68
C LEU A 100 -3.92 1.46 2.52
N LYS A 101 -3.95 0.70 3.62
CA LYS A 101 -3.50 -0.69 3.66
C LYS A 101 -2.18 -0.90 2.90
N CYS A 102 -1.22 0.02 3.10
CA CYS A 102 0.01 0.08 2.29
C CYS A 102 0.79 -1.24 2.28
N LYS A 103 0.80 -1.94 3.41
CA LYS A 103 1.43 -3.26 3.54
C LYS A 103 0.75 -4.30 2.64
N GLU A 104 -0.58 -4.37 2.69
CA GLU A 104 -1.36 -5.29 1.87
C GLU A 104 -1.17 -4.97 0.38
N LYS A 105 -1.18 -3.68 0.01
CA LYS A 105 -0.87 -3.22 -1.36
C LYS A 105 0.50 -3.66 -1.83
N TRP A 106 1.53 -3.37 -1.05
CA TRP A 106 2.89 -3.76 -1.39
C TRP A 106 3.02 -5.28 -1.56
N THR A 107 2.52 -6.06 -0.60
CA THR A 107 2.59 -7.53 -0.65
C THR A 107 1.86 -8.08 -1.86
N ASN A 108 0.65 -7.60 -2.15
CA ASN A 108 -0.15 -8.10 -3.26
C ASN A 108 0.51 -7.79 -4.61
N TYR A 109 0.97 -6.54 -4.82
CA TYR A 109 1.70 -6.18 -6.03
C TYR A 109 2.98 -7.01 -6.22
N ARG A 110 3.73 -7.25 -5.14
CA ARG A 110 4.93 -8.09 -5.21
C ARG A 110 4.59 -9.54 -5.58
N ASN A 111 3.54 -10.09 -4.99
CA ASN A 111 3.06 -11.43 -5.30
C ASN A 111 2.63 -11.56 -6.77
N THR A 112 1.92 -10.57 -7.30
CA THR A 112 1.52 -10.51 -8.72
C THR A 112 2.73 -10.49 -9.65
N VAL A 113 3.76 -9.69 -9.35
CA VAL A 113 5.01 -9.69 -10.13
C VAL A 113 5.67 -11.06 -10.13
N GLU A 114 5.75 -11.73 -8.98
CA GLU A 114 6.38 -13.05 -8.88
C GLU A 114 5.57 -14.14 -9.60
N GLN A 115 4.23 -14.07 -9.58
CA GLN A 115 3.39 -14.96 -10.39
C GLN A 115 3.60 -14.75 -11.89
N ILE A 116 3.67 -13.50 -12.36
CA ILE A 116 3.95 -13.19 -13.77
C ILE A 116 5.34 -13.71 -14.18
N LYS A 117 6.36 -13.53 -13.33
CA LYS A 117 7.71 -14.06 -13.57
C LYS A 117 7.71 -15.59 -13.64
N SER A 118 7.00 -16.24 -12.71
CA SER A 118 6.88 -17.71 -12.70
C SER A 118 6.24 -18.22 -13.99
N GLU A 119 5.17 -17.56 -14.46
CA GLU A 119 4.48 -17.96 -15.69
C GLU A 119 5.37 -17.78 -16.94
N LEU A 120 6.19 -16.72 -16.98
CA LEU A 120 7.19 -16.54 -18.03
C LEU A 120 8.27 -17.63 -18.05
N VAL A 121 8.67 -18.11 -16.87
CA VAL A 121 9.60 -19.25 -16.77
C VAL A 121 8.92 -20.53 -17.28
N TYR A 122 7.65 -20.78 -16.91
CA TYR A 122 6.89 -21.91 -17.43
C TYR A 122 6.77 -21.86 -18.96
N TYR A 123 6.46 -20.70 -19.52
CA TYR A 123 6.43 -20.50 -20.97
C TYR A 123 7.77 -20.83 -21.65
N SER A 124 8.89 -20.54 -20.99
CA SER A 124 10.23 -20.77 -21.55
C SER A 124 10.62 -22.26 -21.60
N ILE A 125 9.96 -23.11 -20.80
CA ILE A 125 10.26 -24.55 -20.68
C ILE A 125 9.21 -25.41 -21.41
N ASP A 126 7.99 -24.90 -21.60
CA ASP A 126 6.89 -25.64 -22.21
C ASP A 126 7.20 -26.03 -23.67
N GLU A 127 7.05 -27.31 -24.02
CA GLU A 127 7.34 -27.88 -25.35
C GLU A 127 6.11 -27.85 -26.28
N GLU A 128 4.99 -27.28 -25.84
CA GLU A 128 3.78 -27.08 -26.66
C GLU A 128 4.03 -26.23 -27.92
N THR A 129 3.12 -26.34 -28.90
CA THR A 129 3.18 -25.51 -30.11
C THR A 129 3.17 -24.02 -29.77
N ASP A 130 3.97 -23.23 -30.50
CA ASP A 130 4.20 -21.81 -30.19
C ASP A 130 2.91 -20.98 -30.04
N CYS A 131 1.89 -21.26 -30.86
CA CYS A 131 0.63 -20.53 -30.82
C CYS A 131 -0.21 -20.84 -29.57
N GLU A 132 -0.26 -22.10 -29.16
CA GLU A 132 -1.05 -22.54 -28.00
C GLU A 132 -0.37 -22.13 -26.70
N ARG A 133 0.95 -22.29 -26.64
CA ARG A 133 1.83 -21.85 -25.55
C ARG A 133 1.72 -20.34 -25.30
N LEU A 134 1.74 -19.54 -26.36
CA LEU A 134 1.59 -18.08 -26.27
C LEU A 134 0.19 -17.66 -25.79
N LYS A 135 -0.86 -18.32 -26.29
CA LYS A 135 -2.24 -18.05 -25.87
C LYS A 135 -2.44 -18.35 -24.39
N LYS A 136 -1.90 -19.47 -23.91
CA LYS A 136 -1.93 -19.91 -22.51
C LYS A 136 -1.19 -18.94 -21.59
N LEU A 137 -0.03 -18.44 -22.02
CA LEU A 137 0.73 -17.40 -21.29
C LEU A 137 -0.10 -16.13 -21.11
N VAL A 138 -0.72 -15.63 -22.19
CA VAL A 138 -1.54 -14.42 -22.15
C VAL A 138 -2.76 -14.62 -21.24
N ASP A 139 -3.48 -15.73 -21.42
CA ASP A 139 -4.68 -16.03 -20.64
C ASP A 139 -4.38 -16.11 -19.13
N ARG A 140 -3.31 -16.80 -18.75
CA ARG A 140 -2.88 -16.90 -17.35
C ARG A 140 -2.40 -15.57 -16.78
N THR A 141 -1.63 -14.80 -17.54
CA THR A 141 -1.16 -13.48 -17.11
C THR A 141 -2.34 -12.52 -16.90
N GLU A 142 -3.29 -12.47 -17.83
CA GLU A 142 -4.49 -11.64 -17.72
C GLU A 142 -5.42 -12.12 -16.61
N LYS A 143 -5.48 -13.44 -16.35
CA LYS A 143 -6.20 -14.01 -15.20
C LYS A 143 -5.58 -13.53 -13.87
N ILE A 144 -4.26 -13.62 -13.73
CA ILE A 144 -3.54 -13.13 -12.53
C ILE A 144 -3.83 -11.64 -12.30
N MET A 145 -3.78 -10.82 -13.36
CA MET A 145 -4.09 -9.38 -13.27
C MET A 145 -5.55 -9.13 -12.88
N ARG A 146 -6.49 -9.91 -13.42
CA ARG A 146 -7.93 -9.79 -13.12
C ARG A 146 -8.24 -10.20 -11.68
N GLU A 147 -7.65 -11.28 -11.20
CA GLU A 147 -7.79 -11.73 -9.81
C GLU A 147 -7.24 -10.69 -8.83
N GLU A 148 -6.10 -10.07 -9.15
CA GLU A 148 -5.54 -8.99 -8.36
C GLU A 148 -6.48 -7.78 -8.32
N HIS A 149 -7.03 -7.37 -9.46
CA HIS A 149 -8.00 -6.28 -9.53
C HIS A 149 -9.29 -6.60 -8.75
N GLY A 150 -9.78 -7.83 -8.85
CA GLY A 150 -10.94 -8.32 -8.11
C GLY A 150 -10.74 -8.22 -6.60
N ARG A 151 -9.58 -8.68 -6.10
CA ARG A 151 -9.21 -8.56 -4.68
C ARG A 151 -9.23 -7.12 -4.19
N TRP A 152 -8.83 -6.16 -5.02
CA TRP A 152 -8.92 -4.75 -4.65
C TRP A 152 -10.35 -4.23 -4.57
N ASN A 153 -11.20 -4.62 -5.51
CA ASN A 153 -12.61 -4.25 -5.46
C ASN A 153 -13.30 -4.82 -4.22
N GLU A 154 -12.98 -6.05 -3.83
CA GLU A 154 -13.47 -6.65 -2.59
C GLU A 154 -13.01 -5.88 -1.35
N ILE A 155 -11.72 -5.55 -1.26
CA ILE A 155 -11.18 -4.75 -0.14
C ILE A 155 -11.88 -3.40 -0.05
N LEU A 156 -12.11 -2.73 -1.19
CA LEU A 156 -12.80 -1.44 -1.24
C LEU A 156 -14.29 -1.56 -0.84
N MET A 157 -14.97 -2.64 -1.25
CA MET A 157 -16.35 -2.90 -0.83
C MET A 157 -16.43 -3.15 0.68
N MET A 158 -15.54 -3.98 1.24
CA MET A 158 -15.51 -4.24 2.68
C MET A 158 -15.25 -2.96 3.50
N GLN A 159 -14.41 -2.05 3.01
CA GLN A 159 -14.20 -0.75 3.66
C GLN A 159 -15.48 0.08 3.71
N LYS A 160 -16.22 0.19 2.60
CA LYS A 160 -17.49 0.94 2.55
C LYS A 160 -18.56 0.35 3.46
N ILE A 161 -18.66 -0.98 3.53
CA ILE A 161 -19.61 -1.66 4.42
C ILE A 161 -19.27 -1.34 5.88
N ASN A 162 -18.01 -1.51 6.27
CA ASN A 162 -17.56 -1.22 7.63
C ASN A 162 -17.78 0.25 8.03
N GLU A 163 -17.54 1.20 7.13
CA GLU A 163 -17.85 2.63 7.36
C GLU A 163 -19.35 2.86 7.60
N THR A 164 -20.21 2.22 6.80
CA THR A 164 -21.67 2.34 6.90
C THR A 164 -22.18 1.78 8.23
N GLU A 165 -21.65 0.64 8.69
CA GLU A 165 -22.00 0.04 9.99
C GLU A 165 -21.59 0.89 11.19
N ILE A 166 -20.42 1.53 11.12
CA ILE A 166 -19.94 2.46 12.16
C ILE A 166 -20.86 3.69 12.25
N ILE A 167 -21.24 4.27 11.11
CA ILE A 167 -22.15 5.43 11.06
C ILE A 167 -23.50 5.08 11.67
N ALA A 168 -24.11 3.96 11.24
CA ALA A 168 -25.39 3.50 11.76
C ALA A 168 -25.36 3.24 13.28
N SER A 169 -24.27 2.65 13.78
CA SER A 169 -24.09 2.42 15.21
C SER A 169 -23.96 3.73 16.00
N THR A 170 -23.25 4.72 15.45
CA THR A 170 -23.04 6.02 16.08
C THR A 170 -24.33 6.84 16.15
N GLU A 171 -25.13 6.84 15.08
CA GLU A 171 -26.45 7.50 15.06
C GLU A 171 -27.41 6.89 16.09
N LYS A 172 -27.38 5.56 16.24
CA LYS A 172 -28.21 4.84 17.22
C LYS A 172 -27.85 5.21 18.67
N ILE A 173 -26.57 5.47 18.94
CA ILE A 173 -26.10 5.94 20.26
C ILE A 173 -26.54 7.38 20.51
N LYS A 174 -26.36 8.28 19.53
CA LYS A 174 -26.81 9.68 19.63
C LYS A 174 -28.32 9.80 19.85
N GLY A 175 -29.12 9.01 19.12
CA GLY A 175 -30.57 8.97 19.31
C GLY A 175 -30.96 8.57 20.73
N LYS A 176 -30.32 7.51 21.28
CA LYS A 176 -30.54 7.09 22.67
C LYS A 176 -30.15 8.15 23.70
N GLN A 177 -29.05 8.88 23.49
CA GLN A 177 -28.65 9.96 24.40
C GLN A 177 -29.62 11.14 24.35
N ALA A 178 -30.09 11.53 23.17
CA ALA A 178 -31.07 12.61 23.02
C ALA A 178 -32.44 12.27 23.62
N ASP A 179 -32.83 10.99 23.60
CA ASP A 179 -34.07 10.54 24.25
C ASP A 179 -33.95 10.56 25.78
N ILE A 180 -32.77 10.18 26.33
CA ILE A 180 -32.51 10.23 27.78
C ILE A 180 -32.52 11.67 28.30
N GLU A 181 -31.85 12.61 27.61
CA GLU A 181 -31.81 14.03 27.98
C GLU A 181 -33.18 14.73 27.87
N ARG A 182 -34.15 14.15 27.16
CA ARG A 182 -35.52 14.71 27.02
C ARG A 182 -36.49 14.15 28.09
N THR A 183 -36.09 13.10 28.79
CA THR A 183 -36.85 12.49 29.91
C THR A 183 -36.40 12.92 31.29
N GLU A 184 -35.27 13.64 31.40
CA GLU A 184 -34.83 14.37 32.60
C GLU A 184 -35.37 15.82 32.59
#